data_AF-A0A662K0U4-F1
#
_entry.id   AF-A0A662K0U4-F1
#
_cell.length_a   1.000
_cell.length_b   1.000
_cell.length_c   1.000
_cell.angle_alpha   90.00
_cell.angle_beta   90.00
_cell.angle_gamma   90.00
#
_symmetry.space_group_name_H-M   'P 1'
#
loop_
_entity.id
_entity.type
_entity.pdbx_description
1 polymer ?
#
loop_
_entity_poly.entity_id
_entity_poly.type
_entity_poly.pdbx_seq_one_letter_code
_entity_poly.pdbx_strand_id
1 'polypeptide(L)' 'MTERNIKTRLVKKTSRFTRVCTNCNAEIPPGEIYHQEEGVTEHLHSLIARQFCNKCYAKYGERILLSGKKIM' A
#
# COMPACT_ATOMS: atom_id res chain seq x y z
N MET A 1 -7.18 -19.16 -8.10
CA MET A 1 -6.39 -18.02 -7.60
C MET A 1 -6.11 -17.14 -8.81
N THR A 2 -6.89 -16.09 -9.03
CA THR A 2 -6.81 -15.28 -10.25
C THR A 2 -5.54 -14.43 -10.21
N GLU A 3 -4.61 -14.71 -11.14
CA GLU A 3 -3.45 -13.87 -11.38
C GLU A 3 -3.90 -12.44 -11.65
N ARG A 4 -3.54 -11.52 -10.75
CA ARG A 4 -3.81 -10.09 -10.92
C ARG A 4 -2.94 -9.58 -12.07
N ASN A 5 -3.47 -9.58 -13.29
CA ASN A 5 -2.80 -9.04 -14.47
C ASN A 5 -2.72 -7.49 -14.49
N ILE A 6 -3.15 -6.84 -13.41
CA ILE A 6 -3.09 -5.39 -13.26
C ILE A 6 -1.70 -5.01 -12.75
N LYS A 7 -0.95 -4.24 -13.55
CA LYS A 7 0.29 -3.61 -13.08
C LYS A 7 -0.06 -2.56 -12.03
N THR A 8 0.48 -2.70 -10.82
CA THR A 8 0.29 -1.74 -9.72
C THR A 8 1.61 -1.11 -9.29
N ARG A 9 1.51 0.04 -8.63
CA ARG A 9 2.62 0.79 -8.03
C ARG A 9 2.19 1.42 -6.70
N LEU A 10 3.15 1.82 -5.89
CA LEU A 10 2.93 2.52 -4.63
C LEU A 10 3.10 4.03 -4.78
N VAL A 11 2.02 4.77 -4.61
CA VAL A 11 2.00 6.22 -4.69
C VAL A 11 2.08 6.82 -3.30
N LYS A 12 3.05 7.70 -3.07
CA LYS A 12 3.21 8.46 -1.83
C LYS A 12 2.05 9.45 -1.67
N LYS A 13 1.39 9.42 -0.52
CA LYS A 13 0.26 10.28 -0.17
C LYS A 13 0.33 10.72 1.28
N THR A 14 -0.37 11.80 1.60
CA THR A 14 -0.61 12.25 2.98
C THR A 14 -1.98 11.79 3.43
N SER A 15 -2.04 11.19 4.62
CA SER A 15 -3.30 10.66 5.14
C SER A 15 -4.24 11.79 5.56
N ARG A 16 -5.51 11.71 5.16
CA ARG A 16 -6.56 12.66 5.58
C ARG A 16 -7.37 12.17 6.78
N PHE A 17 -7.31 10.87 7.06
CA PHE A 17 -8.02 10.18 8.14
C PHE A 17 -7.15 9.02 8.64
N THR A 18 -7.44 8.43 9.79
CA THR A 18 -6.67 7.30 10.29
C THR A 18 -6.75 6.12 9.32
N ARG A 19 -5.60 5.59 8.92
CA ARG A 19 -5.46 4.42 8.05
C ARG A 19 -4.74 3.31 8.77
N VAL A 20 -4.80 2.11 8.24
CA VAL A 20 -4.10 0.94 8.78
C VAL A 20 -3.16 0.38 7.73
N CYS A 21 -1.88 0.23 8.08
CA CYS A 21 -0.87 -0.37 7.21
C CYS A 21 -1.20 -1.84 6.94
N THR A 22 -1.31 -2.22 5.68
CA THR A 22 -1.59 -3.60 5.26
C THR A 22 -0.49 -4.59 5.65
N ASN A 23 0.77 -4.15 5.79
CA ASN A 23 1.88 -5.03 6.15
C ASN A 23 1.99 -5.26 7.66
N CYS A 24 2.06 -4.18 8.44
CA CYS A 24 2.33 -4.26 9.89
C CYS A 24 1.12 -4.00 10.79
N ASN A 25 -0.05 -3.73 10.22
CA ASN A 25 -1.28 -3.34 10.94
C ASN A 25 -1.15 -2.09 11.84
N ALA A 26 -0.05 -1.34 11.75
CA ALA A 26 0.10 -0.09 12.48
C ALA A 26 -0.87 0.97 11.96
N GLU A 27 -1.40 1.77 12.87
CA GLU A 27 -2.18 2.96 12.53
C GLU A 27 -1.30 4.03 11.88
N ILE A 28 -1.90 4.73 10.92
CA ILE A 28 -1.31 5.85 10.19
C ILE A 28 -2.24 7.04 10.45
N PRO A 29 -1.87 7.93 11.38
CA PRO A 29 -2.67 9.11 11.72
C PRO A 29 -2.93 10.04 10.51
N PRO A 30 -3.95 10.91 10.59
CA PRO A 30 -4.08 12.04 9.68
C PRO A 30 -2.81 12.91 9.69
N GLY A 31 -2.40 13.43 8.53
CA GLY A 31 -1.18 14.22 8.37
C GLY A 31 0.09 13.38 8.10
N GLU A 32 0.05 12.07 8.36
CA GLU A 32 1.21 11.20 8.13
C GLU A 32 1.34 10.73 6.69
N ILE A 33 2.57 10.41 6.30
CA ILE A 33 2.89 9.91 4.96
C ILE A 33 2.63 8.40 4.89
N TYR A 34 1.97 7.99 3.81
CA TYR A 34 1.75 6.59 3.47
C TYR A 34 1.89 6.35 1.98
N HIS A 35 1.92 5.08 1.61
CA HIS A 35 2.08 4.62 0.23
C HIS A 35 0.86 3.78 -0.14
N GLN A 36 0.06 4.27 -1.08
CA GLN A 36 -1.15 3.59 -1.55
C GLN A 36 -0.87 2.83 -2.84
N GLU A 37 -1.34 1.60 -2.93
CA GLU A 37 -1.35 0.84 -4.16
C GLU A 37 -2.38 1.42 -5.13
N GLU A 38 -1.90 1.72 -6.34
CA GLU A 38 -2.73 2.15 -7.46
C GLU A 38 -2.39 1.33 -8.70
N GLY A 39 -3.38 1.09 -9.54
CA GLY A 39 -3.14 0.54 -10.87
C GLY A 39 -2.48 1.56 -11.78
N VAL A 40 -1.53 1.12 -12.60
CA VAL A 40 -0.77 1.99 -13.51
C VAL A 40 -1.61 2.38 -14.72
N THR A 41 -2.34 1.42 -15.28
CA THR A 41 -3.16 1.59 -16.48
C THR A 41 -4.66 1.45 -16.22
N GLU A 42 -5.02 0.81 -15.09
CA GLU A 42 -6.40 0.50 -14.75
C GLU A 42 -6.74 1.06 -13.37
N HIS A 43 -7.99 1.47 -13.19
CA HIS A 43 -8.46 1.93 -11.89
C HIS A 43 -8.55 0.75 -10.92
N LEU A 44 -7.69 0.76 -9.89
CA LEU A 44 -7.77 -0.20 -8.80
C LEU A 44 -8.86 0.25 -7.83
N HIS A 45 -9.88 -0.58 -7.66
CA HIS A 45 -10.96 -0.30 -6.71
C HIS A 45 -10.39 -0.17 -5.29
N SER A 46 -10.86 0.84 -4.55
CA SER A 46 -10.35 1.21 -3.22
C SER A 46 -10.34 0.06 -2.21
N LEU A 47 -11.24 -0.91 -2.36
CA LEU A 47 -11.37 -2.11 -1.52
C LEU A 47 -10.20 -3.09 -1.67
N ILE A 48 -9.49 -3.03 -2.79
CA ILE A 48 -8.38 -3.95 -3.12
C ILE A 48 -7.02 -3.22 -2.96
N ALA A 49 -7.03 -1.89 -3.00
CA ALA A 49 -5.85 -1.05 -2.87
C ALA A 49 -5.20 -1.20 -1.47
N ARG A 50 -4.02 -1.83 -1.43
CA ARG A 50 -3.22 -1.92 -0.21
C ARG A 50 -2.63 -0.56 0.15
N GLN A 51 -2.37 -0.34 1.43
CA GLN A 51 -1.78 0.90 1.92
C GLN A 51 -0.68 0.59 2.93
N PHE A 52 0.45 1.27 2.83
CA PHE A 52 1.64 0.95 3.62
C PHE A 52 2.15 2.20 4.32
N CYS A 53 2.50 2.08 5.60
CA CYS A 53 3.12 3.18 6.32
C CYS A 53 4.52 3.48 5.76
N ASN A 54 4.98 4.72 5.94
CA ASN A 54 6.32 5.14 5.50
C ASN A 54 7.43 4.23 6.05
N LYS A 55 7.28 3.72 7.29
CA LYS A 55 8.26 2.79 7.90
C LYS A 55 8.38 1.47 7.13
N CYS A 56 7.26 0.86 6.74
CA CYS A 56 7.28 -0.38 5.96
C CYS A 56 7.84 -0.13 4.55
N TYR A 57 7.47 0.98 3.93
CA TYR A 57 7.98 1.36 2.62
C TYR A 57 9.49 1.58 2.64
N ALA A 58 10.01 2.32 3.62
CA ALA A 58 11.46 2.56 3.76
C ALA A 58 12.25 1.28 4.03
N LYS A 59 11.67 0.31 4.77
CA LYS A 59 12.35 -0.94 5.13
C LYS A 59 12.36 -1.98 4.00
N TYR A 60 11.24 -2.14 3.30
CA TYR A 60 11.04 -3.25 2.35
C TYR A 60 10.98 -2.80 0.89
N GLY A 61 10.64 -1.53 0.63
CA GLY A 61 10.45 -1.02 -0.71
C GLY A 61 9.21 -1.58 -1.42
N GLU A 62 8.92 -1.02 -2.59
CA GLU A 62 7.69 -1.31 -3.35
C GLU A 62 7.57 -2.79 -3.75
N ARG A 63 8.61 -3.35 -4.38
CA ARG A 63 8.58 -4.70 -4.94
C ARG A 63 8.22 -5.77 -3.89
N ILE A 64 8.78 -5.63 -2.68
CA ILE A 64 8.54 -6.58 -1.60
C ILE A 64 7.11 -6.44 -1.07
N LEU A 65 6.66 -5.21 -0.81
CA LEU A 65 5.32 -4.95 -0.28
C LEU A 65 4.20 -5.36 -1.26
N LEU A 66 4.44 -5.20 -2.56
CA LEU A 66 3.47 -5.60 -3.60
C LEU A 66 3.45 -7.11 -3.85
N SER A 67 4.49 -7.86 -3.47
CA SER A 67 4.56 -9.32 -3.65
C SER A 67 3.51 -10.12 -2.88
N GLY A 68 2.81 -9.51 -1.92
CA GLY A 68 1.67 -10.11 -1.23
C GLY A 68 2.01 -11.15 -0.17
N LYS A 69 3.29 -11.49 0.02
CA LYS A 69 3.75 -12.22 1.20
C LYS A 69 3.74 -11.23 2.38
N LYS A 70 2.96 -11.51 3.43
CA LYS A 70 3.12 -10.80 4.70
C LYS A 70 4.51 -11.11 5.23
N ILE A 71 5.37 -10.10 5.23
CA ILE A 71 6.70 -10.18 5.84
C ILE A 71 6.57 -9.47 7.18
N MET A 72 5.98 -10.20 8.14
CA MET A 72 5.94 -9.78 9.53
C MET A 72 7.34 -9.89 10.11
#